data_AF-A0A417VR68-F1
#
_entry.id   AF-A0A417VR68-F1
#
_cell.length_a   1.000
_cell.length_b   1.000
_cell.length_c   1.000
_cell.angle_alpha   90.00
_cell.angle_beta   90.00
_cell.angle_gamma   90.00
#
_symmetry.space_group_name_H-M   'P 1'
#
loop_
_entity.id
_entity.type
_entity.pdbx_description
1 polymer ?
#
loop_
_entity_poly.entity_id
_entity_poly.type
_entity_poly.pdbx_seq_one_letter_code
_entity_poly.pdbx_strand_id
1 'polypeptide(L)' 'MTWGALYMYYHCPKCGMKFEYALDVMTEFGDEFGFCPECHVMGVYEKEGARQKDDNDYFEVE' A
#
# COMPACT_ATOMS: atom_id res chain seq x y z
N MET A 1 -4.14 -15.57 17.65
CA MET A 1 -4.61 -15.01 16.38
C MET A 1 -3.38 -14.46 15.69
N THR A 2 -2.72 -15.24 14.83
CA THR A 2 -1.72 -14.67 13.91
C THR A 2 -2.53 -13.90 12.88
N TRP A 3 -2.72 -12.61 13.12
CA TRP A 3 -3.20 -11.70 12.08
C TRP A 3 -2.19 -11.85 10.95
N GLY A 4 -2.58 -12.53 9.86
CA GLY A 4 -1.75 -12.54 8.67
C GLY A 4 -1.51 -11.10 8.25
N ALA A 5 -0.35 -10.81 7.66
CA ALA A 5 -0.04 -9.47 7.19
C ALA A 5 -1.19 -8.97 6.29
N LEU A 6 -1.87 -7.94 6.76
CA LEU A 6 -2.94 -7.28 6.04
C LEU A 6 -2.29 -6.16 5.23
N TYR A 7 -2.63 -6.09 3.96
CA TYR A 7 -2.10 -5.14 3.01
C TYR A 7 -3.21 -4.23 2.50
N MET A 8 -2.88 -2.96 2.34
CA MET A 8 -3.72 -1.95 1.73
C MET A 8 -3.13 -1.57 0.37
N TYR A 9 -3.93 -1.70 -0.68
CA TYR A 9 -3.51 -1.51 -2.06
C TYR A 9 -3.98 -0.17 -2.58
N TYR A 10 -3.07 0.54 -3.23
CA TYR A 10 -3.28 1.87 -3.77
C TYR A 10 -2.70 1.98 -5.17
N HIS A 11 -3.22 2.91 -5.97
CA HIS A 11 -2.55 3.39 -7.17
C HIS A 11 -2.33 4.90 -7.11
N CYS A 12 -1.21 5.35 -7.66
CA CYS A 12 -0.93 6.76 -7.78
C CYS A 12 -1.71 7.35 -8.97
N PRO A 13 -2.57 8.36 -8.78
CA PRO A 13 -3.28 9.01 -9.88
C PRO A 13 -2.35 9.87 -10.76
N LYS A 14 -1.11 10.13 -10.33
CA LYS A 14 -0.15 11.00 -11.03
C LYS A 14 0.83 10.22 -11.92
N CYS A 15 1.44 9.15 -11.40
CA CYS A 15 2.38 8.31 -12.16
C CYS A 15 1.79 6.97 -12.60
N GLY A 16 0.61 6.57 -12.11
CA GLY A 16 -0.02 5.28 -12.41
C GLY A 16 0.62 4.09 -11.69
N MET A 17 1.61 4.32 -10.82
CA MET A 17 2.27 3.28 -10.04
C MET A 17 1.29 2.64 -9.06
N LYS A 18 1.24 1.32 -9.05
CA LYS A 18 0.51 0.53 -8.08
C LYS A 18 1.44 0.16 -6.92
N PHE A 19 0.97 0.35 -5.70
CA PHE A 19 1.75 0.09 -4.49
C PHE A 19 0.86 -0.47 -3.38
N GLU A 20 1.47 -1.29 -2.53
CA GLU A 20 0.81 -1.89 -1.37
C GLU A 20 1.53 -1.45 -0.09
N TYR A 21 0.75 -1.21 0.96
CA TYR A 21 1.25 -0.88 2.29
C TYR A 21 0.86 -1.99 3.25
N ALA A 22 1.82 -2.52 4.01
CA ALA A 22 1.50 -3.36 5.15
C ALA A 22 0.77 -2.53 6.22
N LEU A 23 -0.30 -3.05 6.80
CA LEU A 23 -1.00 -2.38 7.88
C LEU A 23 -0.09 -2.19 9.12
N ASP A 24 0.95 -3.01 9.24
CA ASP A 24 1.95 -2.94 10.32
C ASP A 24 2.78 -1.64 10.25
N VAL A 25 3.07 -1.15 9.04
CA VAL A 25 3.84 0.10 8.84
C VAL A 25 2.98 1.36 8.95
N MET A 26 1.67 1.23 9.23
CA MET A 26 0.77 2.38 9.39
C MET A 26 1.23 3.34 10.48
N THR A 27 1.76 2.82 11.59
CA THR A 27 2.32 3.66 12.67
C THR A 27 3.66 4.30 12.31
N GLU A 28 4.41 3.74 11.36
CA GLU A 28 5.70 4.26 10.94
C GLU A 28 5.52 5.40 9.92
N PHE A 29 4.64 5.21 8.95
CA PHE A 29 4.33 6.22 7.94
C PHE A 29 3.37 7.30 8.44
N GLY A 30 2.51 7.00 9.42
CA GLY A 30 1.59 7.97 10.01
C GLY A 30 0.73 8.69 8.97
N ASP A 31 0.90 10.00 8.83
CA ASP A 31 0.18 10.84 7.88
C ASP A 31 0.58 10.62 6.40
N GLU A 32 1.74 10.02 6.14
CA GLU A 32 2.20 9.65 4.79
C GLU A 32 1.69 8.27 4.35
N PHE A 33 0.94 7.58 5.20
CA PHE A 33 0.41 6.26 4.87
C PHE A 33 -0.55 6.32 3.67
N GLY A 34 -0.26 5.52 2.64
CA GLY A 34 -1.00 5.54 1.37
C GLY A 34 -0.53 6.64 0.41
N PHE A 35 0.57 7.34 0.69
CA PHE A 35 1.17 8.26 -0.29
C PHE A 35 2.05 7.49 -1.27
N CYS A 36 2.09 7.96 -2.51
CA CYS A 36 2.98 7.37 -3.50
C CYS A 36 4.44 7.70 -3.14
N PRO A 37 5.36 6.71 -3.05
CA PRO A 37 6.76 6.94 -2.69
C PRO A 37 7.54 7.79 -3.70
N GLU A 38 7.09 7.82 -4.96
CA GLU A 38 7.70 8.63 -6.02
C GLU A 38 7.11 10.05 -6.07
N CYS A 39 5.79 10.15 -5.97
CA CYS A 39 5.08 11.41 -6.21
C CYS A 39 4.77 12.19 -4.93
N HIS A 40 4.85 11.56 -3.76
CA HIS A 40 4.42 12.09 -2.46
C HIS A 40 3.00 12.70 -2.50
N VAL A 41 2.10 12.03 -3.23
CA VAL A 41 0.68 12.38 -3.29
C VAL A 41 -0.15 11.24 -2.75
N MET A 42 -1.30 11.57 -2.16
CA MET A 42 -2.26 10.58 -1.69
C MET A 42 -2.67 9.64 -2.84
N GLY A 43 -2.39 8.35 -2.65
CA GLY A 43 -2.82 7.28 -3.54
C GLY A 43 -4.32 7.08 -3.49
N VAL A 44 -4.88 6.58 -4.58
CA VAL A 44 -6.27 6.16 -4.63
C VAL A 44 -6.33 4.73 -4.12
N TYR A 45 -7.10 4.51 -3.05
CA TYR A 45 -7.34 3.19 -2.48
C TYR A 45 -8.08 2.30 -3.47
N GLU A 46 -7.58 1.08 -3.67
CA GLU A 46 -8.17 0.06 -4.54
C GLU A 46 -8.85 -1.07 -3.77
N LYS A 47 -8.10 -1.70 -2.86
CA LYS A 47 -8.53 -2.88 -2.11
C LYS A 47 -7.70 -3.03 -0.84
N GLU A 48 -8.18 -3.85 0.10
CA GLU A 48 -7.40 -4.34 1.24
C GLU A 48 -7.58 -5.85 1.39
N GLY A 49 -6.58 -6.53 1.93
CA GLY A 49 -6.68 -7.97 2.15
C GLY A 49 -5.37 -8.62 2.58
N ALA A 50 -5.44 -9.93 2.84
CA ALA A 50 -4.24 -10.73 3.02
C ALA A 50 -3.49 -10.87 1.69
N ARG A 51 -2.16 -11.02 1.76
CA ARG A 51 -1.31 -11.18 0.57
C ARG A 51 -1.83 -12.31 -0.32
N GLN A 52 -2.18 -11.95 -1.54
CA GLN A 52 -2.60 -12.83 -2.61
C GLN A 52 -1.45 -13.01 -3.62
N LYS A 53 -1.64 -13.95 -4.55
CA LYS A 53 -0.62 -14.29 -5.55
C LYS A 53 -0.43 -13.21 -6.62
N ASP A 54 -1.41 -12.33 -6.77
CA ASP A 54 -1.48 -11.25 -7.76
C ASP A 54 -0.75 -9.99 -7.28
N ASP A 55 -0.44 -9.91 -5.98
CA ASP A 55 0.12 -8.70 -5.38
C ASP A 55 1.58 -8.44 -5.75
N ASN A 56 2.22 -9.37 -6.46
CA ASN A 56 3.53 -9.15 -7.09
C ASN A 56 3.54 -7.99 -8.11
N ASP A 57 2.37 -7.55 -8.60
CA ASP A 57 2.23 -6.38 -9.49
C ASP A 57 2.24 -5.04 -8.70
N TYR A 58 2.06 -5.09 -7.38
CA TYR A 58 2.06 -3.92 -6.50
C TYR A 58 3.43 -3.79 -5.84
N PHE A 59 3.96 -2.57 -5.82
CA PHE A 59 5.19 -2.28 -5.11
C PHE A 59 4.94 -2.25 -3.60
N GLU A 60 5.54 -3.17 -2.85
CA GLU A 60 5.46 -3.18 -1.38
C GLU A 60 6.27 -2.00 -0.82
N VAL A 61 5.57 -1.08 -0.17
CA VAL A 61 6.18 0.03 0.56
C VAL A 61 6.39 -0.43 1.99
N GLU A 62 7.66 -0.63 2.34
CA GLU A 62 8.16 -0.97 3.67
C GLU A 62 8.78 0.26 4.36
#